data_AF-A0A0B8QRJ7-F1
#
_entry.id   AF-A0A0B8QRJ7-F1
#
_cell.length_a   1.000
_cell.length_b   1.000
_cell.length_c   1.000
_cell.angle_alpha   90.00
_cell.angle_beta   90.00
_cell.angle_gamma   90.00
#
_symmetry.space_group_name_H-M   'P 1'
#
loop_
_entity.id
_entity.type
_entity.pdbx_description
1 polymer ?
#
loop_
_entity_poly.entity_id
_entity_poly.type
_entity_poly.pdbx_seq_one_letter_code
_entity_poly.pdbx_strand_id
1 'polypeptide(L)' 'MTTNYIFVTGGVVSSLGKGIAAASLAAILEARGLKVTMMKLDLTSTLTRVL' A
#
# COMPACT_ATOMS: atom_id res chain seq x y z
N MET A 1 4.94 -18.74 7.24
CA MET A 1 4.21 -17.47 7.06
C MET A 1 4.36 -17.04 5.62
N THR A 2 3.25 -16.93 4.89
CA THR A 2 3.26 -16.48 3.49
C THR A 2 3.07 -14.97 3.49
N THR A 3 4.13 -14.23 3.15
CA THR A 3 4.06 -12.77 3.05
C THR A 3 3.29 -12.40 1.78
N ASN A 4 2.20 -11.66 1.94
CA ASN A 4 1.36 -11.22 0.83
C ASN A 4 1.79 -9.83 0.37
N TYR A 5 1.88 -9.60 -0.94
CA TYR A 5 2.27 -8.32 -1.51
C TYR A 5 1.10 -7.72 -2.29
N ILE A 6 0.73 -6.49 -1.95
CA ILE A 6 -0.31 -5.71 -2.60
C ILE A 6 0.38 -4.59 -3.36
N PHE A 7 0.31 -4.65 -4.69
CA PHE A 7 0.86 -3.62 -5.56
C PHE A 7 -0.24 -2.60 -5.87
N VAL A 8 -0.06 -1.36 -5.42
CA VAL A 8 -0.97 -0.26 -5.73
C VAL A 8 -0.39 0.51 -6.91
N THR A 9 -0.79 0.11 -8.11
CA THR A 9 -0.49 0.81 -9.37
C THR A 9 -1.68 1.68 -9.76
N GLY A 10 -1.44 2.92 -10.22
CA GLY A 10 -2.52 3.73 -10.78
C GLY A 10 -1.99 4.72 -11.81
N GLY A 11 -2.42 4.50 -13.05
CA GLY A 11 -2.07 5.32 -14.21
C GLY A 11 -2.75 6.69 -14.22
N VAL A 12 -2.22 7.55 -15.07
CA VAL A 12 -2.77 8.83 -15.56
C VAL A 12 -2.55 10.07 -14.69
N VAL A 13 -2.84 10.09 -13.38
CA VAL A 13 -2.65 11.33 -12.58
C VAL A 13 -1.95 11.06 -11.24
N SER A 14 -0.80 11.70 -11.05
CA SER A 14 0.15 11.49 -9.94
C SER A 14 -0.31 12.00 -8.57
N SER A 15 -1.45 12.72 -8.46
CA SER A 15 -1.75 13.51 -7.25
C SER A 15 -3.09 13.25 -6.53
N LEU A 16 -3.92 12.28 -6.94
CA LEU A 16 -5.33 12.23 -6.50
C LEU A 16 -5.67 11.31 -5.30
N GLY A 17 -4.72 10.53 -4.77
CA GLY A 17 -5.02 9.74 -3.55
C GLY A 17 -4.47 8.32 -3.51
N LYS A 18 -3.54 7.93 -4.38
CA LYS A 18 -2.88 6.60 -4.29
C LYS A 18 -2.21 6.36 -2.94
N GLY A 19 -1.53 7.39 -2.41
CA GLY A 19 -0.90 7.32 -1.09
C GLY A 19 -1.94 7.21 0.04
N ILE A 20 -3.03 7.98 -0.06
CA ILE A 20 -4.10 7.98 0.95
C ILE A 20 -4.84 6.64 0.92
N ALA A 21 -5.20 6.12 -0.25
CA ALA A 21 -5.84 4.83 -0.41
C ALA A 21 -4.95 3.68 0.11
N ALA A 22 -3.65 3.70 -0.20
CA ALA A 22 -2.69 2.72 0.32
C ALA A 22 -2.56 2.82 1.85
N ALA A 23 -2.56 4.04 2.42
CA ALA A 23 -2.50 4.27 3.86
C ALA A 23 -3.77 3.82 4.59
N SER A 24 -4.95 4.11 4.04
CA SER A 24 -6.21 3.62 4.60
C SER A 24 -6.30 2.09 4.55
N LEU A 25 -5.82 1.46 3.46
CA LEU A 25 -5.77 0.00 3.34
C LEU A 25 -4.82 -0.61 4.38
N ALA A 26 -3.63 -0.01 4.56
CA ALA A 26 -2.67 -0.44 5.57
C ALA A 26 -3.25 -0.32 6.99
N ALA A 27 -3.91 0.79 7.31
CA ALA A 27 -4.53 1.00 8.63
C ALA A 27 -5.61 -0.04 8.94
N ILE A 28 -6.43 -0.44 7.96
CA ILE A 28 -7.45 -1.49 8.15
C ILE A 28 -6.79 -2.85 8.41
N LEU A 29 -5.72 -3.17 7.68
CA LEU A 29 -5.00 -4.42 7.84
C LEU A 29 -4.25 -4.48 9.18
N GLU A 30 -3.65 -3.37 9.63
CA GLU A 30 -3.06 -3.24 10.96
C GLU A 30 -4.12 -3.38 12.07
N ALA A 31 -5.30 -2.79 11.89
CA ALA A 31 -6.43 -2.94 12.82
C ALA A 31 -6.92 -4.39 12.92
N ARG A 32 -6.65 -5.24 11.92
CA ARG A 32 -6.90 -6.69 11.95
C ARG A 32 -5.77 -7.50 12.57
N GLY A 33 -4.74 -6.85 13.13
CA GLY A 33 -3.59 -7.51 13.74
C GLY A 33 -2.58 -8.07 12.74
N LEU A 34 -2.68 -7.69 11.46
CA LEU A 34 -1.70 -8.06 10.44
C LEU A 34 -0.56 -7.05 10.45
N LYS A 35 0.67 -7.52 10.27
CA LYS A 35 1.83 -6.64 10.25
C LYS A 35 2.00 -6.10 8.84
N VAL A 36 1.74 -4.82 8.62
CA VAL A 36 1.79 -4.20 7.29
C VAL A 36 3.05 -3.34 7.17
N THR A 37 3.59 -3.24 5.97
CA THR A 37 4.75 -2.39 5.65
C THR A 37 4.49 -1.74 4.31
N MET A 38 4.47 -0.42 4.28
CA MET A 38 4.32 0.34 3.05
C MET A 38 5.69 0.80 2.56
N MET A 39 6.00 0.50 1.30
CA MET A 39 7.20 0.93 0.60
C MET A 39 6.79 1.76 -0.60
N LYS A 40 7.09 3.06 -0.55
CA LYS A 40 6.80 3.97 -1.66
C LYS A 40 8.01 3.99 -2.60
N LEU A 41 7.84 3.51 -3.83
CA LEU A 41 8.84 3.66 -4.89
C LEU A 41 8.52 4.95 -5.66
N ASP A 42 9.42 5.91 -5.64
CA ASP A 42 9.17 7.18 -6.32
C ASP A 42 9.43 7.08 -7.83
N LEU A 43 8.32 7.02 -8.58
CA LEU A 43 8.02 7.85 -9.75
C LEU A 43 6.53 7.70 -10.12
N THR A 44 5.89 6.56 -9.80
CA THR A 44 4.42 6.35 -9.98
C THR A 44 3.78 5.20 -9.18
N SER A 45 4.53 4.37 -8.43
CA SER A 45 4.03 3.10 -7.86
C SER A 45 4.26 2.94 -6.34
N THR A 46 3.21 2.57 -5.58
CA THR A 46 3.32 2.26 -4.14
C THR A 46 3.16 0.75 -3.91
N LEU A 47 4.02 0.19 -3.06
CA LEU A 47 4.06 -1.21 -2.70
C LEU A 47 3.63 -1.38 -1.24
N THR A 48 2.66 -2.25 -0.97
CA THR A 48 2.21 -2.59 0.40
C THR A 48 2.48 -4.07 0.66
N ARG A 49 3.37 -4.36 1.60
CA ARG A 49 3.73 -5.71 2.04
C ARG A 49 2.96 -6.05 3.31
N VAL A 50 2.32 -7.21 3.34
CA VAL A 50 1.61 -7.76 4.50
C VAL A 50 2.41 -8.98 4.97
N LEU A 51 3.00 -8.85 6.17
CA LEU A 51 3.82 -9.85 6.85
C LEU A 51 2.97 -10.83 7.66
#